data_AF-W3RGB1-F1
#
_entry.id   AF-W3RGB1-F1
#
_cell.length_a   1.000
_cell.length_b   1.000
_cell.length_c   1.000
_cell.angle_alpha   90.00
_cell.angle_beta   90.00
_cell.angle_gamma   90.00
#
_symmetry.space_group_name_H-M   'P 1'
#
loop_
_entity.id
_entity.type
_entity.pdbx_description
1 polymer ?
#
loop_
_entity_poly.entity_id
_entity_poly.type
_entity_poly.pdbx_seq_one_letter_code
_entity_poly.pdbx_strand_id
1 'polypeptide(L)'
;MTESGTKPGKAVVSGPAPIVVLVEPQLGQNIGMAARAMGNFGLSQLRIVNPRDGWPNIHALRAASGADAIINGAQLFETPQSAIADCSLVFATTARAHDQAKPVQAPEQAAQAMAGEIAAEGKVAILFGRERWGLTNEEVALADRIITFPVVPEFASLNLAQAVLLMGYEWFKHARDGVLPFATNERSQRAAKAQMQAFFETLVAELDRVEFLRPPEKRDTMIVNLRNIFTRMEPTQQDMQTLHGAIKAIAEGRKGPARGGVLDSDEAMRLRALLAKDGSGRMPAEQGPVRGLARLLRRNTSDAERVLWKALTKDRRFAGQFKRQTPVGRQIPDFVSFPLRLAIELVGVNETDEVAKDRSERRQWLEARGYRVADIAEADVQTDLERALAAIEQRMAHAAS
;
A
#
# COMPACT_ATOMS: atom_id res chain seq x y z
N MET A 1 3.70 -2.97 15.33
CA MET A 1 4.29 -1.85 16.10
C MET A 1 5.32 -2.37 17.10
N THR A 2 6.39 -2.99 16.61
CA THR A 2 7.56 -3.35 17.45
C THR A 2 8.75 -2.58 16.91
N GLU A 3 8.71 -1.26 17.05
CA GLU A 3 9.91 -0.44 16.94
C GLU A 3 10.40 -0.14 18.36
N SER A 4 11.52 -0.76 18.70
CA SER A 4 12.32 -0.50 19.89
C SER A 4 13.06 0.83 19.70
N GLY A 5 12.47 1.93 20.17
CA GLY A 5 13.08 3.23 19.94
C GLY A 5 12.52 4.36 20.79
N THR A 6 12.30 4.14 22.08
CA THR A 6 12.14 5.27 23.00
C THR A 6 13.49 5.99 23.06
N LYS A 7 13.61 7.14 22.38
CA LYS A 7 14.80 7.99 22.47
C LYS A 7 15.06 8.31 23.96
N PRO A 8 16.26 8.07 24.51
CA PRO A 8 16.56 8.40 25.90
C PRO A 8 16.35 9.91 26.12
N GLY A 9 15.62 10.27 27.17
CA GLY A 9 15.40 11.67 27.57
C GLY A 9 14.10 12.33 27.12
N LYS A 10 13.13 11.61 26.53
CA LYS A 10 11.78 12.19 26.38
C LYS A 10 11.13 12.33 27.76
N ALA A 11 10.81 13.56 28.15
CA ALA A 11 10.04 13.85 29.36
C ALA A 11 8.72 13.04 29.33
N VAL A 12 8.44 12.32 30.42
CA VAL A 12 7.13 11.68 30.63
C VAL A 12 6.09 12.80 30.55
N VAL A 13 5.10 12.63 29.68
CA VAL A 13 4.03 13.61 29.47
C VAL A 13 3.37 13.90 30.82
N SER A 14 3.61 15.10 31.37
CA SER A 14 3.09 15.52 32.66
C SER A 14 1.74 16.20 32.47
N GLY A 15 0.66 15.43 32.62
CA GLY A 15 -0.69 15.95 32.77
C GLY A 15 -1.30 15.51 34.10
N PRO A 16 -2.40 16.13 34.55
CA PRO A 16 -3.15 15.64 35.68
C PRO A 16 -3.71 14.25 35.34
N ALA A 17 -3.39 13.26 36.15
CA ALA A 17 -3.63 11.84 35.88
C ALA A 17 -3.82 11.08 37.20
N PRO A 18 -4.50 9.92 37.20
CA PRO A 18 -4.71 9.14 38.41
C PRO A 18 -3.39 8.57 38.94
N ILE A 19 -3.34 8.41 40.26
CA ILE A 19 -2.21 7.86 41.00
C ILE A 19 -2.31 6.34 40.97
N VAL A 20 -1.25 5.68 40.52
CA VAL A 20 -1.17 4.21 40.56
C VAL A 20 -0.61 3.79 41.90
N VAL A 21 -1.35 2.98 42.65
CA VAL A 21 -0.94 2.45 43.95
C VAL A 21 -0.76 0.95 43.85
N LEU A 22 0.46 0.46 44.04
CA LEU A 22 0.78 -0.97 44.06
C LEU A 22 0.83 -1.45 45.51
N VAL A 23 -0.10 -2.34 45.89
CA VAL A 23 -0.22 -2.87 47.24
C VAL A 23 0.52 -4.20 47.37
N GLU A 24 1.59 -4.18 48.17
CA GLU A 24 2.50 -5.31 48.42
C GLU A 24 2.95 -6.05 47.15
N PRO A 25 3.50 -5.34 46.13
CA PRO A 25 3.99 -5.99 44.92
C PRO A 25 5.10 -6.99 45.28
N GLN A 26 5.02 -8.20 44.71
CA GLN A 26 5.94 -9.28 45.07
C GLN A 26 7.27 -9.19 44.33
N LEU A 27 7.29 -8.75 43.07
CA LEU A 27 8.49 -8.74 42.24
C LEU A 27 8.82 -7.33 41.77
N GLY A 28 10.05 -6.88 42.00
CA GLY A 28 10.55 -5.61 41.46
C GLY A 28 10.38 -5.49 39.94
N GLN A 29 10.51 -6.60 39.20
CA GLN A 29 10.28 -6.63 37.75
C GLN A 29 8.86 -6.21 37.37
N ASN A 30 7.84 -6.62 38.13
CA ASN A 30 6.45 -6.22 37.87
C ASN A 30 6.23 -4.73 38.16
N ILE A 31 6.88 -4.19 39.19
CA ILE A 31 6.87 -2.73 39.46
C ILE A 31 7.46 -1.97 38.27
N GLY A 32 8.60 -2.42 37.75
CA GLY A 32 9.22 -1.82 36.56
C GLY A 32 8.34 -1.91 35.31
N MET A 33 7.74 -3.07 35.04
CA MET A 33 6.82 -3.24 33.92
C MET A 33 5.55 -2.38 34.08
N ALA A 34 5.04 -2.21 35.30
CA ALA A 34 3.93 -1.31 35.60
C ALA A 34 4.33 0.16 35.36
N ALA A 35 5.50 0.59 35.79
CA ALA A 35 6.01 1.94 35.51
C ALA A 35 6.19 2.19 34.00
N ARG A 36 6.66 1.17 33.26
CA ARG A 36 6.73 1.24 31.79
C ARG A 36 5.35 1.41 31.16
N ALA A 37 4.37 0.63 31.63
CA ALA A 37 2.98 0.74 31.20
C ALA A 37 2.39 2.13 31.51
N MET A 38 2.68 2.68 32.68
CA MET A 38 2.32 4.04 33.07
C MET A 38 2.91 5.08 32.10
N GLY A 39 4.21 4.99 31.81
CA GLY A 39 4.89 5.90 30.89
C GLY A 39 4.34 5.86 29.46
N ASN A 40 3.89 4.70 28.97
CA ASN A 40 3.25 4.59 27.66
C ASN A 40 1.95 5.39 27.55
N PHE A 41 1.27 5.61 28.68
CA PHE A 41 -0.08 6.17 28.74
C PHE A 41 -0.18 7.45 29.59
N GLY A 42 0.95 8.14 29.81
CA GLY A 42 0.98 9.44 30.47
C GLY A 42 0.60 9.41 31.96
N LEU A 43 0.68 8.24 32.62
CA LEU A 43 0.59 8.14 34.07
C LEU A 43 2.00 8.34 34.65
N SER A 44 2.13 9.18 35.67
CA SER A 44 3.45 9.59 36.19
C SER A 44 3.62 9.39 37.69
N GLN A 45 2.53 9.29 38.45
CA GLN A 45 2.56 9.19 39.92
C GLN A 45 2.40 7.73 40.35
N LEU A 46 3.47 7.18 40.92
CA LEU A 46 3.52 5.82 41.46
C LEU A 46 3.63 5.87 42.99
N ARG A 47 2.74 5.16 43.67
CA ARG A 47 2.82 4.88 45.11
C ARG A 47 2.99 3.38 45.31
N ILE A 48 3.85 3.00 46.25
CA ILE A 48 4.14 1.61 46.55
C ILE A 48 3.89 1.40 48.03
N VAL A 49 3.05 0.42 48.35
CA VAL A 49 2.74 0.06 49.74
C VAL A 49 3.47 -1.23 50.07
N ASN A 50 4.33 -1.19 51.08
CA ASN A 50 5.00 -2.34 51.67
C ASN A 50 5.52 -3.40 50.64
N PRO A 51 6.41 -3.03 49.70
CA PRO A 51 6.90 -3.95 48.66
C PRO A 51 7.69 -5.10 49.29
N ARG A 52 7.39 -6.34 48.89
CA ARG A 52 7.94 -7.56 49.51
C ARG A 52 9.48 -7.62 49.45
N ASP A 53 10.05 -7.28 48.30
CA ASP A 53 11.49 -7.33 48.05
C ASP A 53 12.20 -6.00 48.39
N GLY A 54 11.51 -5.10 49.12
CA GLY A 54 12.04 -3.80 49.52
C GLY A 54 12.14 -2.76 48.39
N TRP A 55 12.53 -1.54 48.77
CA TRP A 55 12.68 -0.39 47.88
C TRP A 55 13.85 0.49 48.33
N PRO A 56 14.68 1.05 47.41
CA PRO A 56 14.63 0.94 45.95
C PRO A 56 15.04 -0.45 45.43
N ASN A 57 14.58 -0.84 44.25
CA ASN A 57 14.83 -2.16 43.67
C ASN A 57 15.45 -2.08 42.26
N ILE A 58 16.65 -2.65 42.07
CA ILE A 58 17.38 -2.59 40.80
C ILE A 58 16.65 -3.32 39.66
N HIS A 59 15.88 -4.36 39.96
CA HIS A 59 15.11 -5.08 38.95
C HIS A 59 13.93 -4.24 38.44
N ALA A 60 13.34 -3.40 39.30
CA ALA A 60 12.32 -2.44 38.89
C ALA A 60 12.88 -1.39 37.93
N LEU A 61 14.04 -0.81 38.26
CA LEU A 61 14.71 0.16 37.38
C LEU A 61 15.04 -0.45 36.01
N ARG A 62 15.60 -1.67 35.98
CA ARG A 62 15.93 -2.36 34.72
C ARG A 62 14.69 -2.68 33.88
N ALA A 63 13.60 -3.11 34.50
CA ALA A 63 12.36 -3.46 33.79
C ALA A 63 11.56 -2.24 33.30
N ALA A 64 11.76 -1.06 33.92
CA ALA A 64 11.07 0.18 33.53
C ALA A 64 11.46 0.70 32.14
N SER A 65 12.66 0.38 31.66
CA SER A 65 13.10 0.60 30.26
C SER A 65 12.69 1.97 29.68
N GLY A 66 13.18 3.04 30.31
CA GLY A 66 12.91 4.44 29.89
C GLY A 66 11.82 5.15 30.69
N ALA A 67 11.14 4.45 31.61
CA ALA A 67 10.24 5.04 32.61
C ALA A 67 10.95 5.35 33.95
N ASP A 68 12.25 5.62 33.91
CA ASP A 68 13.11 5.78 35.09
C ASP A 68 12.63 6.92 36.01
N ALA A 69 12.07 7.99 35.42
CA ALA A 69 11.51 9.11 36.17
C ALA A 69 10.34 8.69 37.10
N ILE A 70 9.52 7.72 36.68
CA ILE A 70 8.39 7.21 37.47
C ILE A 70 8.92 6.37 38.63
N ILE A 71 9.92 5.52 38.38
CA ILE A 71 10.57 4.72 39.43
C ILE A 71 11.27 5.63 40.45
N ASN A 72 12.04 6.61 39.99
CA ASN A 72 12.76 7.53 40.87
C ASN A 72 11.83 8.46 41.65
N GLY A 73 10.66 8.78 41.10
CA GLY A 73 9.61 9.57 41.75
C GLY A 73 8.62 8.76 42.59
N ALA A 74 8.79 7.44 42.71
CA ALA A 74 7.86 6.58 43.43
C ALA A 74 7.86 6.90 44.93
N GLN A 75 6.66 7.04 45.51
CA GLN A 75 6.47 7.29 46.93
C GLN A 75 6.20 5.99 47.68
N LEU A 76 6.91 5.77 48.79
CA LEU A 76 6.78 4.56 49.61
C LEU A 76 5.85 4.81 50.80
N PHE A 77 4.95 3.87 51.06
CA PHE A 77 4.01 3.91 52.17
C PHE A 77 4.01 2.57 52.93
N GLU A 78 3.69 2.61 54.22
CA GLU A 78 3.55 1.40 55.03
C GLU A 78 2.18 0.76 54.88
N THR A 79 1.13 1.57 54.67
CA THR A 79 -0.26 1.11 54.64
C THR A 79 -1.04 1.66 53.44
N PRO A 80 -2.04 0.93 52.92
CA PRO A 80 -2.91 1.45 51.86
C PRO A 80 -3.63 2.74 52.25
N GLN A 81 -4.05 2.87 53.52
CA GLN A 81 -4.73 4.05 54.07
C GLN A 81 -3.85 5.30 53.95
N SER A 82 -2.58 5.21 54.34
CA SER A 82 -1.65 6.35 54.20
C SER A 82 -1.38 6.69 52.73
N ALA A 83 -1.34 5.68 51.86
CA ALA A 83 -1.11 5.84 50.43
C ALA A 83 -2.29 6.47 49.66
N ILE A 84 -3.49 6.57 50.26
CA ILE A 84 -4.68 7.19 49.65
C ILE A 84 -5.23 8.37 50.45
N ALA A 85 -4.58 8.75 51.55
CA ALA A 85 -5.13 9.71 52.52
C ALA A 85 -5.46 11.09 51.93
N ASP A 86 -4.78 11.50 50.86
CA ASP A 86 -5.00 12.75 50.16
C ASP A 86 -5.90 12.61 48.91
N CYS A 87 -6.47 11.43 48.65
CA CYS A 87 -7.31 11.15 47.48
C CYS A 87 -8.79 11.35 47.79
N SER A 88 -9.51 12.01 46.89
CA SER A 88 -10.96 12.24 46.97
C SER A 88 -11.77 11.11 46.31
N LEU A 89 -11.13 10.32 45.45
CA LEU A 89 -11.76 9.15 44.81
C LEU A 89 -10.75 8.00 44.71
N VAL A 90 -11.13 6.82 45.17
CA VAL A 90 -10.29 5.63 45.20
C VAL A 90 -10.98 4.46 44.51
N PHE A 91 -10.26 3.82 43.60
CA PHE A 91 -10.69 2.61 42.91
C PHE A 91 -9.89 1.39 43.38
N ALA A 92 -10.56 0.26 43.55
CA ALA A 92 -9.91 -1.04 43.78
C ALA A 92 -10.06 -1.94 42.54
N THR A 93 -8.96 -2.48 42.01
CA THR A 93 -9.03 -3.46 40.91
C THR A 93 -9.15 -4.88 41.45
N THR A 94 -10.19 -5.61 41.04
CA THR A 94 -10.38 -7.02 41.41
C THR A 94 -11.12 -7.78 40.31
N ALA A 95 -10.72 -9.04 40.13
CA ALA A 95 -11.35 -9.99 39.21
C ALA A 95 -12.46 -10.81 39.89
N ARG A 96 -12.61 -10.71 41.22
CA ARG A 96 -13.55 -11.53 42.00
C ARG A 96 -14.83 -10.76 42.25
N ALA A 97 -15.96 -11.45 42.19
CA ALA A 97 -17.19 -10.95 42.77
C ALA A 97 -16.96 -10.75 44.28
N HIS A 98 -17.28 -9.56 44.78
CA HIS A 98 -17.24 -9.24 46.20
C HIS A 98 -18.67 -9.01 46.69
N ASP A 99 -18.95 -9.48 47.90
CA ASP A 99 -20.24 -9.30 48.57
C ASP A 99 -20.44 -7.87 49.13
N GLN A 100 -19.46 -6.98 48.92
CA GLN A 100 -19.55 -5.58 49.34
C GLN A 100 -20.47 -4.80 48.37
N ALA A 101 -21.41 -4.03 48.92
CA ALA A 101 -22.34 -3.20 48.15
C ALA A 101 -21.65 -1.94 47.58
N LYS A 102 -20.63 -2.12 46.74
CA LYS A 102 -19.92 -1.04 46.05
C LYS A 102 -20.24 -1.04 44.56
N PRO A 103 -20.30 0.14 43.90
CA PRO A 103 -20.45 0.20 42.45
C PRO A 103 -19.28 -0.51 41.75
N VAL A 104 -19.60 -1.48 40.90
CA VAL A 104 -18.64 -2.15 40.01
C VAL A 104 -18.69 -1.48 38.65
N GLN A 105 -17.52 -1.11 38.14
CA GLN A 105 -17.37 -0.39 36.87
C GLN A 105 -16.38 -1.11 35.95
N ALA A 106 -16.67 -1.05 34.65
CA ALA A 106 -15.69 -1.41 33.64
C ALA A 106 -14.56 -0.37 33.56
N PRO A 107 -13.36 -0.72 33.07
CA PRO A 107 -12.23 0.20 32.91
C PRO A 107 -12.57 1.52 32.20
N GLU A 108 -13.39 1.48 31.15
CA GLU A 108 -13.83 2.66 30.41
C GLU A 108 -14.67 3.62 31.28
N GLN A 109 -15.63 3.07 32.04
CA GLN A 109 -16.48 3.85 32.94
C GLN A 109 -15.67 4.46 34.10
N ALA A 110 -14.69 3.71 34.61
CA ALA A 110 -13.76 4.21 35.61
C ALA A 110 -12.94 5.37 35.03
N ALA A 111 -12.38 5.24 33.82
CA ALA A 111 -11.62 6.31 33.16
C ALA A 111 -12.40 7.62 33.05
N GLN A 112 -13.68 7.54 32.67
CA GLN A 112 -14.57 8.70 32.63
C GLN A 112 -14.79 9.33 34.01
N ALA A 113 -15.03 8.51 35.05
CA ALA A 113 -15.19 9.00 36.42
C ALA A 113 -13.91 9.66 36.96
N MET A 114 -12.74 9.06 36.69
CA MET A 114 -11.43 9.62 37.05
C MET A 114 -11.22 10.98 36.39
N ALA A 115 -11.59 11.12 35.11
CA ALA A 115 -11.44 12.37 34.37
C ALA A 115 -12.31 13.48 34.95
N GLY A 116 -13.56 13.16 35.33
CA GLY A 116 -14.46 14.11 35.97
C GLY A 116 -13.92 14.61 37.33
N GLU A 117 -13.42 13.71 38.16
CA GLU A 117 -12.86 14.05 39.47
C GLU A 117 -11.59 14.90 39.34
N ILE A 118 -10.69 14.52 38.42
CA ILE A 118 -9.45 15.26 38.15
C ILE A 118 -9.75 16.65 37.59
N ALA A 119 -10.76 16.79 36.73
CA ALA A 119 -11.21 18.09 36.22
C ALA A 119 -11.77 19.00 37.31
N ALA A 120 -12.27 18.42 38.42
CA ALA A 120 -12.70 19.13 39.62
C ALA A 120 -11.56 19.36 40.62
N GLU A 121 -10.29 19.23 40.19
CA GLU A 121 -9.08 19.35 41.01
C GLU A 121 -8.96 18.30 42.13
N GLY A 122 -9.79 17.25 42.08
CA GLY A 122 -9.71 16.09 42.97
C GLY A 122 -8.50 15.22 42.68
N LYS A 123 -8.12 14.41 43.67
CA LYS A 123 -7.03 13.43 43.56
C LYS A 123 -7.60 12.03 43.49
N VAL A 124 -7.20 11.29 42.45
CA VAL A 124 -7.74 9.95 42.19
C VAL A 124 -6.64 8.90 42.36
N ALA A 125 -6.94 7.82 43.07
CA ALA A 125 -6.05 6.67 43.21
C ALA A 125 -6.67 5.38 42.65
N ILE A 126 -5.82 4.53 42.08
CA ILE A 126 -6.18 3.18 41.65
C ILE A 126 -5.30 2.19 42.40
N LEU A 127 -5.92 1.38 43.25
CA LEU A 127 -5.27 0.31 44.00
C LEU A 127 -5.18 -0.95 43.13
N PHE A 128 -3.95 -1.44 42.96
CA PHE A 128 -3.66 -2.74 42.38
C PHE A 128 -3.04 -3.65 43.43
N GLY A 129 -3.58 -4.85 43.56
CA GLY A 129 -3.15 -5.80 44.59
C GLY A 129 -1.99 -6.70 44.17
N ARG A 130 -1.71 -7.65 45.06
CA ARG A 130 -0.66 -8.67 44.93
C ARG A 130 -0.93 -9.58 43.74
N GLU A 131 0.12 -10.06 43.08
CA GLU A 131 0.01 -10.86 41.85
C GLU A 131 -0.78 -12.17 42.01
N ARG A 132 -0.70 -12.80 43.19
CA ARG A 132 -1.33 -14.11 43.44
C ARG A 132 -2.73 -14.03 44.06
N TRP A 133 -2.99 -13.00 44.85
CA TRP A 133 -4.17 -12.95 45.72
C TRP A 133 -5.01 -11.68 45.51
N GLY A 134 -4.52 -10.73 44.72
CA GLY A 134 -5.13 -9.42 44.54
C GLY A 134 -5.11 -8.58 45.81
N LEU A 135 -6.14 -7.75 45.93
CA LEU A 135 -6.41 -6.96 47.13
C LEU A 135 -7.20 -7.80 48.14
N THR A 136 -6.96 -7.58 49.43
CA THR A 136 -7.76 -8.16 50.51
C THR A 136 -9.14 -7.50 50.58
N ASN A 137 -10.10 -8.14 51.24
CA ASN A 137 -11.42 -7.53 51.46
C ASN A 137 -11.33 -6.19 52.20
N GLU A 138 -10.40 -6.06 53.14
CA GLU A 138 -10.14 -4.82 53.89
C GLU A 138 -9.57 -3.73 53.00
N GLU A 139 -8.67 -4.09 52.08
CA GLU A 139 -8.11 -3.15 51.09
C GLU A 139 -9.16 -2.70 50.08
N VAL A 140 -10.00 -3.62 49.58
CA VAL A 140 -11.15 -3.28 48.74
C VAL A 140 -12.13 -2.40 49.50
N ALA A 141 -12.28 -2.60 50.83
CA ALA A 141 -13.15 -1.80 51.68
C ALA A 141 -12.73 -0.32 51.75
N LEU A 142 -11.46 0.01 51.48
CA LEU A 142 -10.97 1.39 51.46
C LEU A 142 -11.35 2.18 50.19
N ALA A 143 -11.71 1.51 49.10
CA ALA A 143 -12.02 2.17 47.82
C ALA A 143 -13.48 2.62 47.73
N ASP A 144 -13.78 3.68 47.00
CA ASP A 144 -15.17 4.10 46.75
C ASP A 144 -15.87 3.18 45.74
N ARG A 145 -15.10 2.66 44.78
CA ARG A 145 -15.61 1.88 43.65
C ARG A 145 -14.68 0.73 43.28
N ILE A 146 -15.25 -0.28 42.64
CA ILE A 146 -14.53 -1.45 42.16
C ILE A 146 -14.38 -1.37 40.64
N ILE A 147 -13.19 -1.66 40.16
CA ILE A 147 -12.91 -1.88 38.73
C ILE A 147 -12.78 -3.37 38.49
N THR A 148 -13.58 -3.90 37.55
CA THR A 148 -13.48 -5.27 37.08
C THR A 148 -13.27 -5.29 35.58
N PHE A 149 -12.18 -5.93 35.15
CA PHE A 149 -11.87 -6.07 33.73
C PHE A 149 -12.78 -7.12 33.08
N PRO A 150 -13.32 -6.88 31.87
CA PRO A 150 -14.13 -7.85 31.15
C PRO A 150 -13.24 -8.93 30.52
N VAL A 151 -12.72 -9.82 31.35
CA VAL A 151 -11.89 -10.96 30.97
C VAL A 151 -12.69 -12.27 31.04
N VAL A 152 -12.13 -13.33 30.46
CA VAL A 152 -12.70 -14.69 30.54
C VAL A 152 -12.78 -15.10 32.02
N PRO A 153 -13.97 -15.43 32.58
CA PRO A 153 -14.15 -15.72 34.00
C PRO A 153 -13.27 -16.87 34.52
N GLU A 154 -13.02 -17.88 33.69
CA GLU A 154 -12.19 -19.05 34.01
C GLU A 154 -10.70 -18.71 34.17
N PHE A 155 -10.27 -17.56 33.62
CA PHE A 155 -8.88 -17.10 33.68
C PHE A 155 -8.81 -15.59 33.94
N ALA A 156 -9.52 -15.15 34.99
CA ALA A 156 -9.73 -13.74 35.25
C ALA A 156 -8.52 -13.02 35.90
N SER A 157 -7.48 -13.75 36.29
CA SER A 157 -6.30 -13.18 36.95
C SER A 157 -5.32 -12.59 35.94
N LEU A 158 -5.34 -11.27 35.79
CA LEU A 158 -4.36 -10.53 35.00
C LEU A 158 -3.04 -10.35 35.76
N ASN A 159 -1.92 -10.33 35.03
CA ASN A 159 -0.66 -9.88 35.61
C ASN A 159 -0.77 -8.41 36.05
N LEU A 160 -0.11 -8.05 37.16
CA LEU A 160 -0.12 -6.69 37.72
C LEU A 160 0.18 -5.60 36.68
N ALA A 161 1.27 -5.75 35.93
CA ALA A 161 1.65 -4.77 34.91
C ALA A 161 0.65 -4.74 33.74
N GLN A 162 0.00 -5.85 33.41
CA GLN A 162 -1.05 -5.90 32.39
C GLN A 162 -2.32 -5.18 32.84
N ALA A 163 -2.72 -5.34 34.11
CA ALA A 163 -3.85 -4.59 34.66
C ALA A 163 -3.59 -3.08 34.65
N VAL A 164 -2.39 -2.66 35.03
CA VAL A 164 -1.95 -1.26 34.94
C VAL A 164 -1.92 -0.78 33.49
N LEU A 165 -1.45 -1.61 32.55
CA LEU A 165 -1.44 -1.32 31.11
C LEU A 165 -2.86 -1.07 30.57
N LEU A 166 -3.82 -1.94 30.89
CA LEU A 166 -5.21 -1.78 30.43
C LEU A 166 -5.85 -0.52 31.01
N MET A 167 -5.65 -0.24 32.30
CA MET A 167 -6.16 1.00 32.90
C MET A 167 -5.50 2.25 32.33
N GLY A 168 -4.19 2.22 32.13
CA GLY A 168 -3.46 3.31 31.48
C GLY A 168 -3.98 3.56 30.07
N TYR A 169 -4.20 2.50 29.28
CA TYR A 169 -4.77 2.61 27.94
C TYR A 169 -6.14 3.28 27.95
N GLU A 170 -7.07 2.80 28.79
CA GLU A 170 -8.41 3.36 28.89
C GLU A 170 -8.41 4.82 29.36
N TRP A 171 -7.57 5.14 30.36
CA TRP A 171 -7.34 6.51 30.80
C TRP A 171 -6.85 7.41 29.65
N PHE A 172 -5.77 7.00 28.97
CA PHE A 172 -5.15 7.82 27.93
C PHE A 172 -6.05 7.96 26.71
N LYS A 173 -6.77 6.90 26.33
CA LYS A 173 -7.79 6.92 25.29
C LYS A 173 -8.87 7.95 25.62
N HIS A 174 -9.40 7.94 26.85
CA HIS A 174 -10.40 8.91 27.27
C HIS A 174 -9.85 10.34 27.33
N ALA A 175 -8.69 10.54 27.97
CA ALA A 175 -8.05 11.86 28.13
C ALA A 175 -7.61 12.52 26.80
N ARG A 176 -7.57 11.77 25.70
CA ARG A 176 -7.20 12.24 24.35
C ARG A 176 -8.31 12.07 23.33
N ASP A 177 -9.55 11.83 23.76
CA ASP A 177 -10.70 11.57 22.87
C ASP A 177 -10.42 10.51 21.79
N GLY A 178 -9.57 9.52 22.10
CA GLY A 178 -9.17 8.46 21.19
C GLY A 178 -8.34 8.92 19.98
N VAL A 179 -7.85 10.17 19.98
CA VAL A 179 -7.05 10.72 18.87
C VAL A 179 -5.76 9.91 18.71
N LEU A 180 -5.56 9.38 17.50
CA LEU A 180 -4.36 8.61 17.17
C LEU A 180 -3.14 9.55 17.06
N PRO A 181 -1.96 9.14 17.57
CA PRO A 181 -0.75 9.97 17.51
C PRO A 181 -0.23 10.19 16.09
N PHE A 182 -0.60 9.29 15.16
CA PHE A 182 -0.25 9.38 13.75
C PHE A 182 -1.52 9.13 12.94
N ALA A 183 -1.92 10.11 12.15
CA ALA A 183 -3.04 10.00 11.23
C ALA A 183 -2.52 9.91 9.78
N THR A 184 -3.35 9.36 8.91
CA THR A 184 -3.10 9.43 7.47
C THR A 184 -3.02 10.89 7.05
N ASN A 185 -1.94 11.27 6.37
CA ASN A 185 -1.85 12.61 5.78
C ASN A 185 -2.83 12.73 4.62
N GLU A 186 -4.01 13.31 4.85
CA GLU A 186 -4.95 13.63 3.77
C GLU A 186 -4.41 14.79 2.94
N ARG A 187 -3.67 14.46 1.87
CA ARG A 187 -3.08 15.46 0.97
C ARG A 187 -4.10 16.12 0.04
N SER A 188 -5.30 15.55 -0.11
CA SER A 188 -6.35 16.06 -0.99
C SER A 188 -7.74 15.68 -0.46
N GLN A 189 -8.70 16.59 -0.60
CA GLN A 189 -10.09 16.38 -0.19
C GLN A 189 -10.79 15.36 -1.11
N ARG A 190 -11.87 14.75 -0.61
CA ARG A 190 -12.74 13.87 -1.40
C ARG A 190 -13.28 14.60 -2.64
N ALA A 191 -13.33 13.90 -3.78
CA ALA A 191 -13.87 14.46 -5.01
C ALA A 191 -15.38 14.69 -4.91
N ALA A 192 -15.83 15.86 -5.38
CA ALA A 192 -17.25 16.16 -5.48
C ALA A 192 -17.94 15.26 -6.52
N LYS A 193 -19.23 15.00 -6.35
CA LYS A 193 -20.03 14.20 -7.30
C LYS A 193 -20.01 14.78 -8.72
N ALA A 194 -19.93 16.10 -8.88
CA ALA A 194 -19.79 16.76 -10.17
C ALA A 194 -18.49 16.38 -10.90
N GLN A 195 -17.36 16.31 -10.19
CA GLN A 195 -16.07 15.91 -10.75
C GLN A 195 -16.08 14.44 -11.16
N MET A 196 -16.71 13.58 -10.34
CA MET A 196 -16.93 12.18 -10.67
C MET A 196 -17.78 12.02 -11.94
N GLN A 197 -18.86 12.80 -12.06
CA GLN A 197 -19.74 12.78 -13.23
C GLN A 197 -19.00 13.21 -14.50
N ALA A 198 -18.23 14.29 -14.45
CA ALA A 198 -17.42 14.77 -15.58
C ALA A 198 -16.37 13.73 -16.03
N PHE A 199 -15.75 13.03 -15.08
CA PHE A 199 -14.86 11.91 -15.39
C PHE A 199 -15.60 10.78 -16.11
N PHE A 200 -16.77 10.36 -15.63
CA PHE A 200 -17.52 9.28 -16.25
C PHE A 200 -18.05 9.63 -17.63
N GLU A 201 -18.48 10.86 -17.86
CA GLU A 201 -18.89 11.33 -19.19
C GLU A 201 -17.74 11.19 -20.19
N THR A 202 -16.53 11.57 -19.79
CA THR A 202 -15.33 11.39 -20.61
C THR A 202 -14.99 9.93 -20.81
N LEU A 203 -14.96 9.14 -19.72
CA LEU A 203 -14.63 7.71 -19.78
C LEU A 203 -15.58 6.94 -20.70
N VAL A 204 -16.89 7.13 -20.55
CA VAL A 204 -17.91 6.45 -21.37
C VAL A 204 -17.78 6.86 -22.84
N ALA A 205 -17.59 8.15 -23.12
CA ALA A 205 -17.40 8.64 -24.49
C ALA A 205 -16.16 8.01 -25.16
N GLU A 206 -15.04 7.89 -24.45
CA GLU A 206 -13.83 7.26 -24.99
C GLU A 206 -13.99 5.73 -25.13
N LEU A 207 -14.69 5.07 -24.21
CA LEU A 207 -14.98 3.63 -24.30
C LEU A 207 -15.94 3.28 -25.45
N ASP A 208 -16.93 4.14 -25.73
CA ASP A 208 -17.82 3.99 -26.88
C ASP A 208 -17.03 4.11 -28.21
N ARG A 209 -16.05 5.03 -28.30
CA ARG A 209 -15.21 5.22 -29.51
C ARG A 209 -14.37 4.00 -29.87
N VAL A 210 -13.92 3.25 -28.88
CA VAL A 210 -13.12 2.02 -29.07
C VAL A 210 -13.99 0.75 -29.08
N GLU A 211 -15.31 0.91 -29.15
CA GLU A 211 -16.31 -0.17 -29.18
C GLU A 211 -16.21 -1.16 -28.00
N PHE A 212 -15.70 -0.71 -26.84
CA PHE A 212 -15.58 -1.55 -25.64
C PHE A 212 -16.95 -1.91 -25.02
N LEU A 213 -17.92 -0.99 -25.12
CA LEU A 213 -19.26 -1.14 -24.55
C LEU A 213 -20.19 -1.98 -25.44
N ARG A 214 -19.76 -3.20 -25.78
CA ARG A 214 -20.50 -4.17 -26.59
C ARG A 214 -20.61 -5.52 -25.86
N PRO A 215 -21.71 -6.26 -26.05
CA PRO A 215 -22.84 -5.97 -26.96
C PRO A 215 -23.84 -4.95 -26.37
N PRO A 216 -24.68 -4.28 -27.19
CA PRO A 216 -25.53 -3.15 -26.78
C PRO A 216 -26.41 -3.43 -25.56
N GLU A 217 -26.94 -4.64 -25.45
CA GLU A 217 -27.80 -5.08 -24.36
C GLU A 217 -27.09 -5.12 -22.99
N LYS A 218 -25.75 -5.12 -22.96
CA LYS A 218 -24.97 -5.11 -21.72
C LYS A 218 -24.38 -3.74 -21.37
N ARG A 219 -24.50 -2.76 -22.26
CA ARG A 219 -23.85 -1.44 -22.13
C ARG A 219 -24.18 -0.76 -20.81
N ASP A 220 -25.45 -0.67 -20.45
CA ASP A 220 -25.88 0.07 -19.26
C ASP A 220 -25.38 -0.63 -17.97
N THR A 221 -25.43 -1.95 -17.92
CA THR A 221 -24.88 -2.74 -16.81
C THR A 221 -23.37 -2.54 -16.67
N MET A 222 -22.63 -2.49 -17.79
CA MET A 222 -21.18 -2.22 -17.77
C MET A 222 -20.86 -0.82 -17.22
N ILE A 223 -21.64 0.20 -17.61
CA ILE A 223 -21.48 1.57 -17.10
C ILE A 223 -21.75 1.64 -15.60
N VAL A 224 -22.81 0.98 -15.12
CA VAL A 224 -23.12 0.90 -13.69
C VAL A 224 -21.99 0.22 -12.92
N ASN A 225 -21.44 -0.88 -13.44
CA ASN A 225 -20.31 -1.59 -12.82
C ASN A 225 -19.05 -0.71 -12.75
N LEU A 226 -18.72 0.00 -13.84
CA LEU A 226 -17.63 0.97 -13.84
C LEU A 226 -17.86 2.06 -12.79
N ARG A 227 -19.07 2.62 -12.71
CA ARG A 227 -19.44 3.61 -11.70
C ARG A 227 -19.27 3.11 -10.27
N ASN A 228 -19.67 1.88 -10.01
CA ASN A 228 -19.57 1.26 -8.70
C ASN A 228 -18.11 1.03 -8.27
N ILE A 229 -17.20 0.71 -9.21
CA ILE A 229 -15.77 0.57 -8.91
C ILE A 229 -15.20 1.87 -8.33
N PHE A 230 -15.33 2.99 -9.04
CA PHE A 230 -14.76 4.26 -8.57
C PHE A 230 -15.50 4.86 -7.38
N THR A 231 -16.80 4.56 -7.22
CA THR A 231 -17.55 5.06 -6.05
C THR A 231 -17.10 4.40 -4.75
N ARG A 232 -16.79 3.08 -4.78
CA ARG A 232 -16.25 2.35 -3.62
C ARG A 232 -14.83 2.78 -3.22
N MET A 233 -14.07 3.32 -4.17
CA MET A 233 -12.70 3.79 -3.95
C MET A 233 -12.63 5.10 -3.15
N GLU A 234 -13.75 5.83 -3.03
CA GLU A 234 -13.82 7.14 -2.38
C GLU A 234 -12.73 8.14 -2.83
N PRO A 235 -12.53 8.34 -4.15
CA PRO A 235 -11.39 9.09 -4.67
C PRO A 235 -11.33 10.52 -4.18
N THR A 236 -10.11 11.00 -4.01
CA THR A 236 -9.80 12.41 -3.80
C THR A 236 -9.90 13.21 -5.11
N GLN A 237 -9.92 14.53 -5.00
CA GLN A 237 -9.89 15.43 -6.17
C GLN A 237 -8.65 15.17 -7.04
N GLN A 238 -7.51 14.88 -6.40
CA GLN A 238 -6.26 14.56 -7.08
C GLN A 238 -6.35 13.23 -7.84
N ASP A 239 -6.98 12.20 -7.26
CA ASP A 239 -7.19 10.91 -7.94
C ASP A 239 -8.03 11.10 -9.20
N MET A 240 -9.12 11.86 -9.10
CA MET A 240 -10.00 12.14 -10.23
C MET A 240 -9.29 12.92 -11.32
N GLN A 241 -8.45 13.92 -10.97
CA GLN A 241 -7.66 14.66 -11.95
C GLN A 241 -6.64 13.77 -12.64
N THR A 242 -5.96 12.90 -11.88
CA THR A 242 -4.97 11.95 -12.39
C THR A 242 -5.61 10.94 -13.34
N LEU A 243 -6.72 10.32 -12.94
CA LEU A 243 -7.47 9.36 -13.73
C LEU A 243 -8.02 9.99 -15.02
N HIS A 244 -8.62 11.18 -14.92
CA HIS A 244 -9.11 11.91 -16.08
C HIS A 244 -7.97 12.24 -17.06
N GLY A 245 -6.82 12.67 -16.53
CA GLY A 245 -5.60 12.91 -17.30
C GLY A 245 -5.07 11.65 -18.00
N ALA A 246 -5.07 10.50 -17.32
CA ALA A 246 -4.65 9.22 -17.87
C ALA A 246 -5.58 8.75 -19.00
N ILE A 247 -6.90 8.81 -18.80
CA ILE A 247 -7.88 8.46 -19.83
C ILE A 247 -7.73 9.35 -21.06
N LYS A 248 -7.62 10.67 -20.88
CA LYS A 248 -7.37 11.59 -22.00
C LYS A 248 -6.05 11.29 -22.71
N ALA A 249 -4.97 11.03 -21.97
CA ALA A 249 -3.67 10.73 -22.58
C ALA A 249 -3.73 9.45 -23.45
N ILE A 250 -4.44 8.42 -22.99
CA ILE A 250 -4.67 7.17 -23.73
C ILE A 250 -5.54 7.44 -24.97
N ALA A 251 -6.65 8.15 -24.78
CA ALA A 251 -7.62 8.46 -25.84
C ALA A 251 -7.04 9.35 -26.96
N GLU A 252 -6.35 10.43 -26.58
CA GLU A 252 -5.65 11.34 -27.50
C GLU A 252 -4.43 10.65 -28.15
N GLY A 253 -4.01 9.51 -27.61
CA GLY A 253 -2.82 8.81 -28.04
C GLY A 253 -1.60 9.72 -27.93
N ARG A 254 -1.43 10.38 -26.78
CA ARG A 254 -0.21 11.16 -26.48
C ARG A 254 0.96 10.27 -26.83
N LYS A 255 1.89 10.83 -27.60
CA LYS A 255 3.07 10.11 -28.05
C LYS A 255 3.73 9.55 -26.79
N GLY A 256 3.83 8.21 -26.69
CA GLY A 256 4.89 7.57 -25.93
C GLY A 256 6.22 8.25 -26.30
N PRO A 257 7.25 8.09 -25.45
CA PRO A 257 8.16 9.16 -25.03
C PRO A 257 8.42 10.18 -26.14
N ALA A 258 8.13 11.45 -25.86
CA ALA A 258 8.22 12.61 -26.76
C ALA A 258 9.02 12.36 -28.03
N ARG A 259 8.43 12.56 -29.23
CA ARG A 259 9.07 12.60 -30.56
C ARG A 259 10.58 12.21 -30.50
N GLY A 260 10.87 10.91 -30.42
CA GLY A 260 12.25 10.44 -30.17
C GLY A 260 12.40 9.31 -29.16
N GLY A 261 11.37 8.92 -28.41
CA GLY A 261 11.38 7.67 -27.63
C GLY A 261 11.48 6.45 -28.54
N VAL A 262 12.68 5.86 -28.60
CA VAL A 262 12.98 4.60 -29.29
C VAL A 262 12.78 3.51 -28.25
N LEU A 263 11.94 2.50 -28.53
CA LEU A 263 12.04 1.25 -27.77
C LEU A 263 13.36 0.60 -28.21
N ASP A 264 14.15 0.10 -27.25
CA ASP A 264 15.25 -0.78 -27.64
C ASP A 264 14.70 -2.00 -28.40
N SER A 265 15.54 -2.64 -29.20
CA SER A 265 15.08 -3.71 -30.08
C SER A 265 14.53 -4.91 -29.31
N ASP A 266 15.02 -5.15 -28.09
CA ASP A 266 14.58 -6.23 -27.22
C ASP A 266 13.18 -5.96 -26.64
N GLU A 267 12.88 -4.74 -26.19
CA GLU A 267 11.57 -4.30 -25.71
C GLU A 267 10.53 -4.30 -26.84
N ALA A 268 10.92 -3.84 -28.04
CA ALA A 268 10.06 -3.90 -29.22
C ALA A 268 9.74 -5.35 -29.63
N MET A 269 10.72 -6.24 -29.57
CA MET A 269 10.54 -7.67 -29.83
C MET A 269 9.70 -8.36 -28.77
N ARG A 270 9.92 -8.09 -27.48
CA ARG A 270 9.09 -8.62 -26.38
C ARG A 270 7.64 -8.20 -26.51
N LEU A 271 7.39 -6.94 -26.87
CA LEU A 271 6.04 -6.45 -27.10
C LEU A 271 5.37 -7.16 -28.28
N ARG A 272 6.11 -7.41 -29.37
CA ARG A 272 5.63 -8.23 -30.50
C ARG A 272 5.30 -9.68 -30.08
N ALA A 273 6.15 -10.31 -29.27
CA ALA A 273 6.00 -11.69 -28.81
C ALA A 273 4.82 -11.87 -27.83
N LEU A 274 4.67 -10.97 -26.86
CA LEU A 274 3.54 -10.96 -25.93
C LEU A 274 2.19 -10.84 -26.68
N LEU A 275 2.15 -9.99 -27.71
CA LEU A 275 0.94 -9.74 -28.49
C LEU A 275 0.66 -10.85 -29.53
N ALA A 276 1.67 -11.64 -29.92
CA ALA A 276 1.49 -12.83 -30.75
C ALA A 276 0.89 -14.02 -29.96
N LYS A 277 1.25 -14.18 -28.68
CA LYS A 277 0.72 -15.24 -27.81
C LYS A 277 -0.78 -15.08 -27.51
N ASP A 278 -1.25 -13.84 -27.34
CA ASP A 278 -2.68 -13.54 -27.09
C ASP A 278 -3.59 -13.68 -28.33
N GLY A 279 -3.02 -13.83 -29.54
CA GLY A 279 -3.78 -14.04 -30.78
C GLY A 279 -4.28 -15.48 -31.01
N SER A 280 -4.00 -16.42 -30.09
CA SER A 280 -4.38 -17.83 -30.19
C SER A 280 -5.82 -18.13 -29.71
N GLY A 281 -6.49 -17.17 -29.08
CA GLY A 281 -7.90 -17.28 -28.72
C GLY A 281 -8.82 -16.93 -29.88
N ARG A 282 -9.53 -17.93 -30.42
CA ARG A 282 -10.67 -17.84 -31.36
C ARG A 282 -11.17 -16.40 -31.65
N MET A 283 -11.00 -15.94 -32.89
CA MET A 283 -11.80 -14.82 -33.43
C MET A 283 -12.27 -15.10 -34.86
N PRO A 284 -13.57 -14.93 -35.16
CA PRO A 284 -14.06 -14.82 -36.52
C PRO A 284 -13.69 -13.45 -37.12
N ALA A 285 -13.32 -13.48 -38.40
CA ALA A 285 -13.28 -12.39 -39.39
C ALA A 285 -12.62 -11.04 -39.01
N GLU A 286 -11.44 -10.83 -39.60
CA GLU A 286 -10.90 -9.59 -40.16
C GLU A 286 -11.43 -8.24 -39.63
N GLN A 287 -10.56 -7.50 -38.89
CA GLN A 287 -10.14 -6.09 -39.16
C GLN A 287 -9.74 -5.28 -37.90
N GLY A 288 -10.02 -5.74 -36.68
CA GLY A 288 -9.82 -4.96 -35.44
C GLY A 288 -8.42 -4.98 -34.78
N PRO A 289 -7.85 -6.14 -34.40
CA PRO A 289 -6.67 -6.19 -33.53
C PRO A 289 -5.35 -5.85 -34.26
N VAL A 290 -5.20 -6.36 -35.48
CA VAL A 290 -3.94 -6.27 -36.25
C VAL A 290 -3.67 -4.84 -36.74
N ARG A 291 -4.72 -4.05 -37.03
CA ARG A 291 -4.59 -2.64 -37.41
C ARG A 291 -4.16 -1.76 -36.21
N GLY A 292 -4.70 -2.03 -35.02
CA GLY A 292 -4.28 -1.39 -33.78
C GLY A 292 -2.81 -1.67 -33.46
N LEU A 293 -2.41 -2.94 -33.61
CA LEU A 293 -1.02 -3.39 -33.43
C LEU A 293 -0.06 -2.73 -34.43
N ALA A 294 -0.41 -2.70 -35.71
CA ALA A 294 0.40 -2.02 -36.73
C ALA A 294 0.57 -0.52 -36.44
N ARG A 295 -0.45 0.14 -35.89
CA ARG A 295 -0.36 1.55 -35.48
C ARG A 295 0.56 1.74 -34.27
N LEU A 296 0.57 0.80 -33.33
CA LEU A 296 1.45 0.83 -32.16
C LEU A 296 2.91 0.60 -32.56
N LEU A 297 3.19 -0.40 -33.40
CA LEU A 297 4.54 -0.67 -33.92
C LEU A 297 5.12 0.52 -34.70
N ARG A 298 4.30 1.21 -35.51
CA ARG A 298 4.74 2.42 -36.23
C ARG A 298 5.03 3.61 -35.33
N ARG A 299 4.47 3.62 -34.12
CA ARG A 299 4.68 4.67 -33.14
C ARG A 299 5.93 4.41 -32.29
N ASN A 300 6.27 3.15 -32.07
CA ASN A 300 7.39 2.70 -31.24
C ASN A 300 8.45 1.97 -32.08
N THR A 301 8.96 2.67 -33.09
CA THR A 301 9.92 2.16 -34.07
C THR A 301 11.35 2.19 -33.51
N SER A 302 12.13 1.11 -33.70
CA SER A 302 13.55 1.07 -33.29
C SER A 302 14.41 2.08 -34.08
N ASP A 303 15.63 2.38 -33.62
CA ASP A 303 16.50 3.30 -34.36
C ASP A 303 16.94 2.73 -35.71
N ALA A 304 17.23 1.41 -35.77
CA ALA A 304 17.53 0.74 -37.03
C ALA A 304 16.34 0.80 -38.00
N GLU A 305 15.12 0.50 -37.53
CA GLU A 305 13.91 0.63 -38.35
C GLU A 305 13.71 2.06 -38.86
N ARG A 306 13.99 3.08 -38.03
CA ARG A 306 13.85 4.49 -38.40
C ARG A 306 14.87 4.89 -39.47
N VAL A 307 16.13 4.50 -39.29
CA VAL A 307 17.23 4.78 -40.24
C VAL A 307 16.93 4.10 -41.57
N LEU A 308 16.60 2.81 -41.56
CA LEU A 308 16.28 2.06 -42.77
C LEU A 308 15.05 2.62 -43.48
N TRP A 309 13.98 2.96 -42.76
CA TRP A 309 12.79 3.57 -43.37
C TRP A 309 13.10 4.90 -44.08
N LYS A 310 13.93 5.75 -43.47
CA LYS A 310 14.36 7.02 -44.07
C LYS A 310 15.16 6.78 -45.34
N ALA A 311 15.99 5.73 -45.39
CA ALA A 311 16.75 5.35 -46.57
C ALA A 311 15.84 4.81 -47.67
N LEU A 312 14.97 3.83 -47.37
CA LEU A 312 14.03 3.22 -48.31
C LEU A 312 13.05 4.24 -48.94
N THR A 313 12.78 5.35 -48.26
CA THR A 313 11.89 6.42 -48.77
C THR A 313 12.62 7.49 -49.58
N LYS A 314 13.92 7.71 -49.35
CA LYS A 314 14.69 8.77 -50.01
C LYS A 314 15.52 8.27 -51.19
N ASP A 315 16.00 7.03 -51.13
CA ASP A 315 16.80 6.44 -52.18
C ASP A 315 15.91 6.04 -53.38
N ARG A 316 16.30 6.48 -54.58
CA ARG A 316 15.55 6.27 -55.82
C ARG A 316 15.39 4.79 -56.17
N ARG A 317 16.28 3.92 -55.70
CA ARG A 317 16.20 2.45 -55.89
C ARG A 317 14.94 1.84 -55.24
N PHE A 318 14.50 2.42 -54.12
CA PHE A 318 13.49 1.82 -53.24
C PHE A 318 12.23 2.69 -53.06
N ALA A 319 12.32 3.99 -53.38
CA ALA A 319 11.25 4.94 -53.15
C ALA A 319 9.91 4.47 -53.75
N GLY A 320 8.88 4.41 -52.90
CA GLY A 320 7.54 3.97 -53.28
C GLY A 320 7.32 2.45 -53.31
N GLN A 321 8.36 1.63 -53.14
CA GLN A 321 8.26 0.17 -53.22
C GLN A 321 7.85 -0.49 -51.90
N PHE A 322 8.13 0.13 -50.77
CA PHE A 322 7.94 -0.46 -49.44
C PHE A 322 6.93 0.31 -48.58
N LYS A 323 6.22 -0.44 -47.75
CA LYS A 323 5.34 0.07 -46.69
C LYS A 323 5.86 -0.44 -45.34
N ARG A 324 5.95 0.45 -44.35
CA ARG A 324 6.39 0.10 -42.99
C ARG A 324 5.26 -0.55 -42.17
N GLN A 325 5.55 -1.67 -41.51
CA GLN A 325 4.69 -2.33 -40.53
C GLN A 325 3.23 -2.41 -41.01
N THR A 326 3.07 -2.90 -42.24
CA THR A 326 1.75 -3.07 -42.86
C THR A 326 1.37 -4.54 -42.78
N PRO A 327 0.19 -4.87 -42.22
CA PRO A 327 -0.21 -6.26 -42.05
C PRO A 327 -0.27 -7.03 -43.37
N VAL A 328 0.26 -8.25 -43.36
CA VAL A 328 0.03 -9.30 -44.35
C VAL A 328 -0.77 -10.39 -43.64
N GLY A 329 -2.10 -10.36 -43.77
CA GLY A 329 -3.01 -11.17 -42.95
C GLY A 329 -2.76 -10.98 -41.46
N ARG A 330 -2.36 -12.04 -40.75
CA ARG A 330 -2.09 -12.00 -39.30
C ARG A 330 -0.67 -11.58 -38.92
N GLN A 331 0.25 -11.54 -39.88
CA GLN A 331 1.65 -11.22 -39.64
C GLN A 331 1.95 -9.76 -40.00
N ILE A 332 2.80 -9.11 -39.22
CA ILE A 332 3.24 -7.73 -39.47
C ILE A 332 4.76 -7.72 -39.60
N PRO A 333 5.30 -7.70 -40.83
CA PRO A 333 6.74 -7.51 -41.04
C PRO A 333 7.15 -6.06 -40.82
N ASP A 334 8.44 -5.80 -40.56
CA ASP A 334 8.96 -4.44 -40.35
C ASP A 334 8.78 -3.57 -41.60
N PHE A 335 9.07 -4.13 -42.77
CA PHE A 335 8.75 -3.53 -44.05
C PHE A 335 8.20 -4.57 -45.03
N VAL A 336 7.30 -4.14 -45.91
CA VAL A 336 6.75 -5.02 -46.94
C VAL A 336 6.56 -4.28 -48.25
N SER A 337 6.95 -4.94 -49.33
CA SER A 337 6.57 -4.61 -50.69
C SER A 337 5.54 -5.63 -51.19
N PHE A 338 4.30 -5.18 -51.39
CA PHE A 338 3.25 -6.00 -51.99
C PHE A 338 3.54 -6.32 -53.46
N PRO A 339 3.99 -5.36 -54.31
CA PRO A 339 4.31 -5.64 -55.71
C PRO A 339 5.45 -6.67 -55.88
N LEU A 340 6.50 -6.57 -55.06
CA LEU A 340 7.68 -7.44 -55.16
C LEU A 340 7.55 -8.73 -54.35
N ARG A 341 6.42 -8.89 -53.65
CA ARG A 341 6.17 -9.92 -52.62
C ARG A 341 7.39 -10.16 -51.74
N LEU A 342 7.91 -9.07 -51.17
CA LEU A 342 9.12 -9.08 -50.36
C LEU A 342 8.82 -8.44 -49.00
N ALA A 343 9.05 -9.20 -47.93
CA ALA A 343 9.04 -8.71 -46.56
C ALA A 343 10.48 -8.56 -46.06
N ILE A 344 10.74 -7.53 -45.28
CA ILE A 344 12.02 -7.28 -44.61
C ILE A 344 11.78 -7.35 -43.11
N GLU A 345 12.61 -8.12 -42.43
CA GLU A 345 12.64 -8.25 -40.97
C GLU A 345 14.02 -7.81 -40.48
N LEU A 346 14.05 -6.97 -39.45
CA LEU A 346 15.29 -6.59 -38.79
C LEU A 346 15.65 -7.60 -37.69
N VAL A 347 16.92 -8.00 -37.66
CA VAL A 347 17.45 -8.96 -36.69
C VAL A 347 18.29 -8.23 -35.66
N GLY A 348 17.84 -8.25 -34.41
CA GLY A 348 18.53 -7.62 -33.28
C GLY A 348 19.87 -8.30 -32.97
N VAL A 349 20.81 -7.54 -32.41
CA VAL A 349 22.19 -8.00 -32.09
C VAL A 349 22.21 -9.06 -30.98
N ASN A 350 21.24 -9.00 -30.06
CA ASN A 350 21.11 -9.91 -28.91
C ASN A 350 19.73 -10.60 -28.91
N GLU A 351 19.24 -11.00 -30.09
CA GLU A 351 17.93 -11.67 -30.22
C GLU A 351 17.88 -12.93 -29.32
N THR A 352 16.86 -13.03 -28.47
CA THR A 352 16.65 -14.22 -27.63
C THR A 352 16.08 -15.37 -28.44
N ASP A 353 16.25 -16.62 -27.96
CA ASP A 353 15.73 -17.81 -28.65
C ASP A 353 14.21 -17.76 -28.91
N GLU A 354 13.45 -17.17 -27.98
CA GLU A 354 12.00 -17.00 -28.14
C GLU A 354 11.66 -16.08 -29.32
N VAL A 355 12.43 -15.01 -29.49
CA VAL A 355 12.20 -14.01 -30.50
C VAL A 355 12.65 -14.51 -31.88
N ALA A 356 13.78 -15.22 -31.93
CA ALA A 356 14.25 -15.90 -33.14
C ALA A 356 13.22 -16.94 -33.62
N LYS A 357 12.58 -17.66 -32.68
CA LYS A 357 11.50 -18.61 -32.98
C LYS A 357 10.28 -17.90 -33.58
N ASP A 358 9.79 -16.83 -32.95
CA ASP A 358 8.64 -16.06 -33.45
C ASP A 358 8.90 -15.49 -34.86
N ARG A 359 10.12 -14.99 -35.11
CA ARG A 359 10.55 -14.52 -36.44
C ARG A 359 10.57 -15.65 -37.47
N SER A 360 11.04 -16.84 -37.09
CA SER A 360 11.02 -18.04 -37.94
C SER A 360 9.59 -18.49 -38.29
N GLU A 361 8.68 -18.49 -37.32
CA GLU A 361 7.26 -18.82 -37.54
C GLU A 361 6.57 -17.80 -38.47
N ARG A 362 6.88 -16.50 -38.29
CA ARG A 362 6.40 -15.43 -39.17
C ARG A 362 6.93 -15.62 -40.60
N ARG A 363 8.23 -15.92 -40.74
CA ARG A 363 8.87 -16.22 -42.03
C ARG A 363 8.14 -17.34 -42.76
N GLN A 364 7.98 -18.49 -42.10
CA GLN A 364 7.30 -19.64 -42.70
C GLN A 364 5.87 -19.31 -43.14
N TRP A 365 5.15 -18.51 -42.34
CA TRP A 365 3.79 -18.10 -42.66
C TRP A 365 3.70 -17.17 -43.88
N LEU A 366 4.66 -16.25 -44.02
CA LEU A 366 4.79 -15.32 -45.15
C LEU A 366 5.21 -16.07 -46.43
N GLU A 367 6.20 -16.95 -46.32
CA GLU A 367 6.71 -17.79 -47.42
C GLU A 367 5.63 -18.73 -47.97
N ALA A 368 4.83 -19.36 -47.09
CA ALA A 368 3.66 -20.14 -47.48
C ALA A 368 2.60 -19.34 -48.27
N ARG A 369 2.68 -17.99 -48.26
CA ARG A 369 1.80 -17.08 -49.01
C ARG A 369 2.51 -16.38 -50.17
N GLY A 370 3.68 -16.90 -50.56
CA GLY A 370 4.44 -16.43 -51.71
C GLY A 370 5.21 -15.14 -51.46
N TYR A 371 5.43 -14.74 -50.20
CA TYR A 371 6.36 -13.67 -49.87
C TYR A 371 7.76 -14.23 -49.67
N ARG A 372 8.76 -13.56 -50.20
CA ARG A 372 10.16 -13.77 -49.82
C ARG A 372 10.46 -12.93 -48.58
N VAL A 373 11.27 -13.44 -47.67
CA VAL A 373 11.62 -12.75 -46.42
C VAL A 373 13.13 -12.51 -46.37
N ALA A 374 13.52 -11.23 -46.33
CA ALA A 374 14.90 -10.79 -46.19
C ALA A 374 15.16 -10.39 -44.73
N ASP A 375 16.05 -11.13 -44.08
CA ASP A 375 16.58 -10.75 -42.77
C ASP A 375 17.73 -9.77 -42.95
N ILE A 376 17.65 -8.63 -42.28
CA ILE A 376 18.69 -7.59 -42.30
C ILE A 376 19.14 -7.37 -40.86
N ALA A 377 20.43 -7.50 -40.58
CA ALA A 377 20.94 -7.30 -39.23
C ALA A 377 20.82 -5.81 -38.84
N GLU A 378 20.33 -5.53 -37.63
CA GLU A 378 20.25 -4.15 -37.12
C GLU A 378 21.64 -3.52 -37.04
N ALA A 379 22.67 -4.31 -36.69
CA ALA A 379 24.06 -3.87 -36.68
C ALA A 379 24.52 -3.37 -38.06
N ASP A 380 24.11 -4.02 -39.14
CA ASP A 380 24.47 -3.57 -40.50
C ASP A 380 23.80 -2.24 -40.81
N VAL A 381 22.52 -2.05 -40.43
CA VAL A 381 21.82 -0.76 -40.65
C VAL A 381 22.48 0.39 -39.87
N GLN A 382 23.02 0.10 -38.69
CA GLN A 382 23.65 1.10 -37.83
C GLN A 382 25.10 1.42 -38.24
N THR A 383 25.86 0.41 -38.69
CA THR A 383 27.30 0.55 -38.96
C THR A 383 27.64 0.73 -40.45
N ASP A 384 26.87 0.11 -41.35
CA ASP A 384 27.09 0.14 -42.80
C ASP A 384 25.75 0.06 -43.57
N LEU A 385 25.06 1.20 -43.62
CA LEU A 385 23.74 1.30 -44.23
C LEU A 385 23.74 0.93 -45.73
N GLU A 386 24.79 1.25 -46.48
CA GLU A 386 24.84 0.91 -47.91
C GLU A 386 24.94 -0.60 -48.14
N ARG A 387 25.66 -1.33 -47.29
CA ARG A 387 25.67 -2.79 -47.33
C ARG A 387 24.28 -3.38 -47.10
N ALA A 388 23.53 -2.84 -46.13
CA ALA A 388 22.16 -3.25 -45.88
C ALA A 388 21.24 -2.95 -47.09
N LEU A 389 21.38 -1.78 -47.72
CA LEU A 389 20.62 -1.42 -48.91
C LEU A 389 20.96 -2.29 -50.13
N ALA A 390 22.24 -2.59 -50.36
CA ALA A 390 22.68 -3.47 -51.45
C ALA A 390 22.11 -4.90 -51.29
N ALA A 391 22.04 -5.42 -50.06
CA ALA A 391 21.42 -6.71 -49.77
C ALA A 391 19.92 -6.71 -50.13
N ILE A 392 19.21 -5.61 -49.81
CA ILE A 392 17.79 -5.45 -50.17
C ILE A 392 17.64 -5.37 -51.69
N GLU A 393 18.49 -4.60 -52.39
CA GLU A 393 18.48 -4.46 -53.85
C GLU A 393 18.69 -5.80 -54.57
N GLN A 394 19.66 -6.60 -54.12
CA GLN A 394 19.91 -7.93 -54.70
C GLN A 394 18.68 -8.85 -54.56
N ARG A 395 17.97 -8.76 -53.43
CA ARG A 395 16.72 -9.51 -53.19
C ARG A 395 15.56 -8.99 -54.03
N MET A 396 15.53 -7.70 -54.36
CA MET A 396 14.56 -7.15 -55.31
C MET A 396 14.82 -7.63 -56.75
N ALA A 397 16.07 -7.68 -57.19
CA ALA A 397 16.44 -8.11 -58.55
C ALA A 397 16.04 -9.56 -58.85
N HIS A 398 16.10 -10.45 -57.84
CA HIS A 398 15.63 -11.83 -57.94
C HIS A 398 14.09 -11.97 -58.05
N ALA A 399 13.33 -10.86 -58.11
CA ALA A 399 11.89 -10.85 -58.36
C ALA A 399 11.52 -10.67 -59.83
N ALA A 400 12.48 -10.22 -60.66
CA ALA A 400 12.28 -9.82 -62.05
C ALA A 400 12.73 -10.88 -63.07
N SER A 401 13.14 -12.06 -62.61
CA SER A 401 13.33 -13.30 -63.38
C SER A 401 12.39 -14.35 -62.82
#